data_AF-A0A9E0FK80-F1
#
_entry.id   AF-A0A9E0FK80-F1
#
_cell.length_a   1.000
_cell.length_b   1.000
_cell.length_c   1.000
_cell.angle_alpha   90.00
_cell.angle_beta   90.00
_cell.angle_gamma   90.00
#
_symmetry.space_group_name_H-M   'P 1'
#
loop_
_entity.id
_entity.type
_entity.pdbx_description
1 polymer ?
#
loop_
_entity_poly.entity_id
_entity_poly.type
_entity_poly.pdbx_seq_one_letter_code
_entity_poly.pdbx_strand_id
1 'polypeptide(L)' 'EGLEKLHKAHPDVQIYVGHLDRQLNEQAYICPGLGDAGDRIFGTK' A
#
# COMPACT_ATOMS: atom_id res chain seq x y z
N GLU A 1 6.88 -1.73 5.43
CA GLU A 1 6.90 -3.20 5.26
C GLU A 1 6.64 -3.69 3.83
N GLY A 2 5.55 -3.29 3.17
CA GLY A 2 5.25 -3.76 1.80
C GLY A 2 6.34 -3.39 0.77
N LEU A 3 6.86 -2.16 0.83
CA LEU A 3 7.91 -1.69 -0.08
C LEU A 3 9.20 -2.51 0.02
N GLU A 4 9.63 -2.82 1.26
CA GLU A 4 10.84 -3.61 1.49
C GLU A 4 10.71 -5.04 0.98
N LYS A 5 9.54 -5.66 1.15
CA LYS A 5 9.27 -7.00 0.61
C LYS A 5 9.34 -7.00 -0.90
N LEU A 6 8.73 -6.01 -1.56
CA LEU A 6 8.76 -5.89 -3.01
C LEU A 6 10.18 -5.65 -3.53
N HIS A 7 10.93 -4.75 -2.89
CA HIS A 7 12.29 -4.44 -3.30
C HIS A 7 13.26 -5.61 -3.07
N LYS A 8 13.08 -6.41 -2.00
CA LYS A 8 13.85 -7.64 -1.78
C LYS A 8 13.55 -8.72 -2.82
N ALA A 9 12.28 -8.85 -3.23
CA ALA A 9 11.88 -9.84 -4.23
C ALA A 9 12.29 -9.42 -5.66
N HIS A 10 12.22 -8.12 -5.96
CA HIS A 10 12.48 -7.55 -7.27
C HIS A 10 13.32 -6.27 -7.13
N PRO A 11 14.64 -6.39 -6.93
CA PRO A 11 15.53 -5.24 -6.74
C PRO A 11 15.71 -4.41 -8.02
N ASP A 12 15.39 -4.98 -9.17
CA ASP A 12 15.44 -4.38 -10.51
C ASP A 12 14.24 -3.46 -10.80
N VAL A 13 13.17 -3.55 -10.01
CA VAL A 13 11.96 -2.76 -10.20
C VAL A 13 12.07 -1.41 -9.51
N GLN A 14 12.00 -0.34 -10.30
CA GLN A 14 11.92 1.02 -9.77
C GLN A 14 10.48 1.35 -9.35
N ILE A 15 10.31 1.76 -8.10
CA ILE A 15 8.99 2.00 -7.50
C ILE A 15 8.78 3.51 -7.35
N TYR A 16 7.66 4.01 -7.90
CA TYR A 16 7.23 5.40 -7.78
C TYR A 16 6.01 5.48 -6.87
N VAL A 17 6.11 6.23 -5.78
CA VAL A 17 5.02 6.44 -4.81
C VAL A 17 4.88 7.93 -4.49
N GLY A 18 3.65 8.42 -4.38
CA GLY A 18 3.38 9.83 -4.05
C GLY A 18 3.59 10.15 -2.57
N HIS A 19 3.30 9.19 -1.68
CA HIS A 19 3.53 9.29 -0.25
C HIS A 19 3.85 7.91 0.32
N LEU A 20 4.77 7.87 1.29
CA LEU A 20 5.10 6.64 2.02
C LEU A 20 4.49 6.74 3.42
N ASP A 21 3.47 5.92 3.67
CA ASP A 21 2.82 5.83 4.99
C ASP A 21 3.66 5.02 6.00
N ARG A 22 3.31 5.17 7.29
CA ARG A 22 4.11 4.66 8.42
C ARG A 22 4.13 3.15 8.52
N GLN A 23 2.95 2.53 8.51
CA GLN A 23 2.81 1.11 8.83
C GLN A 23 1.57 0.50 8.20
N LEU A 24 1.53 -0.82 8.17
CA LEU A 24 0.31 -1.58 7.94
C LEU A 24 -0.34 -1.90 9.30
N ASN A 25 -1.67 -1.96 9.35
CA ASN A 25 -2.38 -2.52 10.50
C ASN A 25 -2.52 -4.05 10.39
N GLU A 26 -3.12 -4.71 11.39
CA GLU A 26 -3.31 -6.17 11.43
C GLU A 26 -4.15 -6.72 10.26
N GLN A 27 -4.98 -5.88 9.65
CA GLN A 27 -5.81 -6.21 8.50
C GLN A 27 -5.13 -5.85 7.16
N ALA A 28 -3.83 -5.56 7.18
CA ALA A 28 -3.02 -5.17 6.03
C ALA A 28 -3.45 -3.86 5.34
N TYR A 29 -4.20 -2.98 6.02
CA TYR A 29 -4.44 -1.63 5.55
C TYR A 29 -3.25 -0.73 5.85
N ILE A 30 -2.98 0.19 4.92
CA ILE A 30 -1.98 1.25 5.07
C ILE A 30 -2.47 2.30 6.08
N CYS A 31 -1.64 2.69 7.05
CA CYS A 31 -1.98 3.65 8.11
C CYS A 31 -1.07 4.90 8.12
N PRO A 32 -1.63 6.13 8.13
CA PRO A 32 -3.06 6.47 8.15
C PRO A 32 -3.82 6.10 6.86
N GLY A 33 -3.15 6.08 5.71
CA GLY A 33 -3.69 5.60 4.43
C GLY A 33 -5.07 6.15 4.05
N LEU A 34 -5.78 5.40 3.21
CA LEU A 34 -7.04 5.86 2.61
C LEU A 34 -8.24 4.89 2.81
N GLY A 35 -8.04 3.79 3.55
CA GLY A 35 -9.02 2.71 3.67
C GLY A 35 -9.05 1.83 2.41
N ASP A 36 -10.20 1.25 2.09
CA ASP A 36 -10.40 0.47 0.86
C ASP A 36 -10.53 1.41 -0.35
N ALA A 37 -9.58 1.30 -1.29
CA ALA A 37 -9.58 2.10 -2.51
C ALA A 37 -10.73 1.71 -3.46
N GLY A 38 -11.05 0.41 -3.54
CA GLY A 38 -12.06 -0.14 -4.44
C GLY A 38 -13.45 0.34 -4.07
N ASP A 39 -13.81 0.21 -2.79
CA ASP A 39 -15.11 0.69 -2.30
C ASP A 39 -15.26 2.21 -2.47
N ARG A 40 -14.17 2.98 -2.27
CA ARG A 40 -14.19 4.43 -2.43
C ARG A 40 -14.34 4.88 -3.88
N ILE A 41 -13.78 4.14 -4.84
CA ILE A 41 -13.82 4.49 -6.25
C ILE A 41 -15.11 3.99 -6.90
N PHE A 42 -15.54 2.78 -6.59
CA PHE A 42 -16.62 2.09 -7.30
C PHE A 42 -17.93 2.02 -6.52
N GLY A 43 -17.95 2.43 -5.25
CA GLY A 43 -19.17 2.49 -4.42
C GLY A 43 -19.82 1.12 -4.20
N THR A 44 -19.06 0.04 -4.33
CA THR A 44 -19.56 -1.32 -4.20
C THR A 44 -19.76 -1.67 -2.73
N LYS A 45 -20.98 -2.13 -2.40
CA LYS A 45 -21.34 -2.78 -1.14
C LYS A 45 -22.46 -3.79 -1.38
#